data_AF-A0A842T1J0-F1
#
_entry.id   AF-A0A842T1J0-F1
#
_cell.length_a   1.000
_cell.length_b   1.000
_cell.length_c   1.000
_cell.angle_alpha   90.00
_cell.angle_beta   90.00
_cell.angle_gamma   90.00
#
_symmetry.space_group_name_H-M   'P 1'
#
loop_
_entity.id
_entity.type
_entity.pdbx_description
1 polymer ?
#
loop_
_entity_poly.entity_id
_entity_poly.type
_entity_poly.pdbx_seq_one_letter_code
_entity_poly.pdbx_strand_id
1 'polypeptide(L)'
;MTNTHNYSFFGQKSALIIKSSLKSEPYLFIQCLKTDEDGVWEKPSQGEGKVIKLSLEEMAMVLQVLQMRIQKWSAYHSFNDT
;
A
#
# COMPACT_ATOMS: atom_id res chain seq x y z
N MET A 1 10.40 19.90 8.87
CA MET A 1 11.03 19.17 7.74
C MET A 1 10.28 17.87 7.57
N THR A 2 9.32 17.85 6.65
CA THR A 2 8.31 16.79 6.59
C THR A 2 8.73 15.79 5.51
N ASN A 3 9.55 14.80 5.88
CA ASN A 3 9.97 13.71 4.99
C ASN A 3 8.94 12.57 4.92
N THR A 4 7.69 12.86 5.28
CA THR A 4 6.59 11.91 5.23
C THR A 4 5.81 12.12 3.94
N HIS A 5 5.46 11.03 3.27
CA HIS A 5 4.55 11.06 2.14
C HIS A 5 3.23 10.43 2.56
N ASN A 6 2.12 11.03 2.16
CA ASN A 6 0.79 10.51 2.38
C ASN A 6 -0.07 10.83 1.16
N TYR A 7 -0.16 9.88 0.25
CA TYR A 7 -0.93 9.99 -0.99
C TYR A 7 -2.15 9.10 -0.91
N SER A 8 -3.30 9.63 -1.27
CA SER A 8 -4.57 8.90 -1.27
C SER A 8 -5.18 8.90 -2.67
N PHE A 9 -5.61 7.73 -3.12
CA PHE A 9 -6.32 7.54 -4.37
C PHE A 9 -7.63 6.81 -4.08
N PHE A 10 -8.76 7.42 -4.43
CA PHE A 10 -10.09 6.84 -4.25
C PHE A 10 -10.70 6.52 -5.61
N GLY A 11 -10.94 5.23 -5.86
CA GLY A 11 -11.78 4.75 -6.95
C GLY A 11 -13.24 4.65 -6.52
N GLN A 12 -14.06 3.97 -7.33
CA GLN A 12 -15.50 3.87 -7.08
C GLN A 12 -15.86 2.97 -5.88
N LYS A 13 -15.15 1.85 -5.70
CA LYS A 13 -15.41 0.88 -4.62
C LYS A 13 -14.17 0.48 -3.83
N SER A 14 -13.01 1.02 -4.21
CA SER A 14 -11.73 0.74 -3.57
C SER A 14 -10.87 1.98 -3.52
N ALA A 15 -10.04 2.08 -2.50
CA ALA A 15 -9.10 3.16 -2.32
C ALA A 15 -7.75 2.64 -1.87
N LEU A 16 -6.72 3.43 -2.16
CA LEU A 16 -5.33 3.15 -1.86
C LEU A 16 -4.75 4.36 -1.14
N ILE A 17 -4.15 4.13 0.01
CA ILE A 17 -3.39 5.14 0.74
C ILE A 17 -1.93 4.66 0.83
N ILE A 18 -1.01 5.47 0.30
CA ILE A 18 0.42 5.20 0.31
C ILE A 18 1.06 6.13 1.34
N LYS A 19 1.69 5.54 2.36
CA LYS A 19 2.34 6.27 3.44
C LYS A 19 3.83 5.92 3.50
N SER A 20 4.67 6.92 3.61
CA SER A 20 6.07 6.76 4.02
C SER A 20 6.36 7.64 5.23
N SER A 21 7.20 7.14 6.12
CA SER A 21 7.60 7.76 7.39
C SER A 21 8.84 8.64 7.20
N LEU A 22 9.99 8.03 6.92
CA LEU A 22 11.27 8.71 6.80
C LEU A 22 11.97 8.28 5.52
N LYS A 23 12.71 9.20 4.90
CA LYS A 23 13.54 8.89 3.72
C LYS A 23 14.57 7.77 3.98
N SER A 24 15.00 7.59 5.22
CA SER A 24 15.95 6.56 5.62
C SER A 24 15.32 5.19 5.81
N GLU A 25 13.99 5.09 5.90
CA GLU A 25 13.31 3.81 6.07
C GLU A 25 13.10 3.16 4.69
N PRO A 26 13.63 1.95 4.45
CA PRO A 26 13.60 1.30 3.13
C PRO A 26 12.27 0.59 2.90
N TYR A 27 11.16 1.21 3.29
CA TYR A 27 9.82 0.67 3.09
C TYR A 27 8.77 1.76 3.04
N LEU A 28 7.62 1.42 2.47
CA LEU A 28 6.40 2.21 2.56
C LEU A 28 5.24 1.32 3.00
N PHE A 29 4.16 1.95 3.45
CA PHE A 29 2.92 1.26 3.75
C PHE A 29 1.90 1.53 2.66
N ILE A 30 1.24 0.47 2.20
CA ILE A 30 0.09 0.52 1.34
C ILE A 30 -1.11 0.09 2.17
N GLN A 31 -2.07 0.99 2.36
CA GLN A 31 -3.35 0.70 2.98
C GLN A 31 -4.43 0.66 1.90
N CYS A 32 -5.04 -0.51 1.73
CA CYS A 32 -6.15 -0.73 0.82
C CYS A 32 -7.47 -0.66 1.59
N LEU A 33 -8.41 0.11 1.06
CA LEU A 33 -9.77 0.25 1.59
C LEU A 33 -10.77 -0.19 0.54
N LYS A 34 -11.95 -0.64 0.98
CA LYS A 34 -13.11 -0.86 0.13
C LYS A 34 -14.35 -0.16 0.67
N THR A 35 -15.34 0.00 -0.20
CA THR A 35 -16.71 0.30 0.21
C THR A 35 -17.47 -0.99 0.44
N ASP A 36 -18.48 -0.95 1.31
CA ASP A 36 -19.53 -1.97 1.35
C ASP A 36 -20.59 -1.75 0.24
N GLU A 37 -21.67 -2.54 0.30
CA GLU A 37 -22.79 -2.50 -0.65
C GLU A 37 -23.63 -1.21 -0.53
N ASP A 38 -23.63 -0.59 0.66
CA ASP A 38 -24.32 0.66 0.96
C ASP A 38 -23.45 1.90 0.64
N GLY A 39 -22.23 1.69 0.14
CA GLY A 39 -21.29 2.74 -0.22
C GLY A 39 -20.55 3.35 0.98
N VAL A 40 -20.62 2.73 2.15
CA VAL A 40 -19.86 3.15 3.33
C VAL A 40 -18.42 2.66 3.19
N TRP A 41 -17.48 3.59 3.33
CA TRP A 41 -16.05 3.31 3.27
C TRP A 41 -15.55 2.72 4.60
N GLU A 42 -14.66 1.73 4.50
CA GLU A 42 -13.78 1.36 5.60
C GLU A 42 -13.02 2.59 6.11
N LYS A 43 -12.92 2.74 7.44
CA LYS A 43 -12.33 3.89 8.12
C LYS A 43 -10.91 3.58 8.59
N PRO A 44 -9.88 4.16 7.95
CA PRO A 44 -8.49 3.98 8.39
C PRO A 44 -8.24 4.35 9.84
N SER A 45 -8.97 5.34 10.37
CA SER A 45 -8.85 5.81 11.76
C SER A 45 -9.34 4.79 12.79
N GLN A 46 -10.16 3.83 12.39
CA GLN A 46 -10.64 2.74 13.24
C GLN A 46 -9.82 1.45 13.05
N GLY A 47 -8.70 1.52 12.31
CA GLY A 47 -7.87 0.35 12.01
C GLY A 47 -8.44 -0.55 10.90
N GLU A 48 -9.46 -0.06 10.17
CA GLU A 48 -10.05 -0.81 9.07
C GLU A 48 -9.20 -0.74 7.79
N GLY A 49 -9.49 -1.68 6.88
CA GLY A 49 -8.71 -1.90 5.66
C GLY A 49 -7.52 -2.84 5.86
N LYS A 50 -6.89 -3.21 4.74
CA LYS A 50 -5.70 -4.07 4.75
C LYS A 50 -4.46 -3.21 4.60
N VAL A 51 -3.50 -3.37 5.52
CA VAL A 51 -2.21 -2.68 5.46
C VAL A 51 -1.12 -3.68 5.10
N ILE A 52 -0.32 -3.33 4.10
CA ILE A 52 0.85 -4.08 3.65
C ILE A 52 2.08 -3.18 3.78
N LYS A 53 3.15 -3.70 4.38
CA LYS A 53 4.47 -3.06 4.40
C LYS A 53 5.23 -3.53 3.17
N LEU A 54 5.51 -2.61 2.25
CA LEU A 54 6.24 -2.88 1.02
C LEU A 54 7.72 -2.53 1.21
N SER A 55 8.63 -3.50 1.08
CA SER A 55 10.08 -3.29 1.20
C SER A 55 10.67 -2.59 -0.02
N LEU A 56 11.93 -2.17 0.07
CA LEU A 56 12.67 -1.60 -1.05
C LEU A 56 12.83 -2.57 -2.22
N GLU A 57 13.08 -3.84 -1.94
CA GLU A 57 13.16 -4.89 -2.96
C GLU A 57 11.82 -5.03 -3.69
N GLU A 58 10.71 -5.06 -2.94
CA GLU A 58 9.38 -5.17 -3.52
C GLU A 58 9.00 -3.92 -4.33
N MET A 59 9.36 -2.73 -3.84
CA MET A 59 9.23 -1.48 -4.61
C MET A 59 9.99 -1.54 -5.93
N ALA A 60 11.22 -2.06 -5.91
CA ALA A 60 11.99 -2.25 -7.13
C ALA A 60 11.29 -3.22 -8.10
N MET A 61 10.70 -4.31 -7.60
CA MET A 61 9.94 -5.25 -8.42
C MET A 61 8.68 -4.63 -9.04
N VAL A 62 7.95 -3.82 -8.28
CA VAL A 62 6.80 -3.04 -8.81
C VAL A 62 7.25 -2.14 -9.97
N LEU A 63 8.39 -1.46 -9.84
CA LEU A 63 8.94 -0.63 -10.92
C LEU A 63 9.29 -1.45 -12.17
N GLN A 64 9.83 -2.67 -12.02
CA GLN A 64 10.12 -3.55 -13.17
C GLN A 64 8.83 -3.91 -13.93
N VAL A 65 7.72 -4.14 -13.22
CA VAL A 65 6.41 -4.40 -13.83
C VAL A 65 5.88 -3.15 -14.54
N LEU A 66 5.89 -2.00 -13.88
CA LEU A 66 5.39 -0.73 -14.45
C LEU A 66 6.20 -0.27 -15.67
N GLN A 67 7.49 -0.59 -15.72
CA GLN A 67 8.37 -0.33 -16.85
C GLN A 67 8.28 -1.40 -17.95
N MET A 68 7.36 -2.36 -17.83
CA MET A 68 7.16 -3.46 -18.78
C MET A 68 8.42 -4.32 -19.01
N ARG A 69 9.36 -4.33 -18.05
CA ARG A 69 10.57 -5.17 -18.11
C ARG A 69 10.28 -6.62 -17.73
N ILE A 70 9.30 -6.82 -16.86
CA ILE A 70 8.72 -8.13 -16.53
C ILE A 70 7.20 -8.03 -16.63
N GLN A 71 6.55 -9.15 -16.99
CA GLN A 71 5.10 -9.15 -17.25
C GLN A 71 4.26 -9.09 -15.98
N LYS A 72 4.69 -9.77 -14.92
CA LYS A 72 3.98 -9.84 -13.64
C LYS A 72 4.95 -10.18 -12.52
N TRP A 73 4.58 -9.79 -11.31
CA TRP A 73 5.28 -10.14 -10.08
C TRP A 73 4.28 -10.28 -8.93
N SER A 74 4.61 -11.10 -7.95
CA SER A 74 3.80 -11.36 -6.75
C SER A 74 4.69 -11.68 -5.56
N ALA A 75 4.30 -11.23 -4.37
CA ALA A 75 4.92 -11.59 -3.10
C ALA A 75 3.87 -12.12 -2.11
N TYR A 76 4.37 -12.74 -1.03
CA TYR A 76 3.58 -13.23 0.08
C TYR A 76 4.09 -12.61 1.38
N HIS A 77 3.17 -12.03 2.15
CA HIS A 77 3.45 -11.54 3.50
C HIS A 77 2.72 -12.42 4.50
N SER A 78 3.47 -13.06 5.40
CA SER A 78 2.89 -13.70 6.57
C SER A 78 2.77 -12.69 7.71
N PHE A 79 1.59 -12.65 8.30
CA PHE A 79 1.36 -11.94 9.55
C PHE A 79 1.60 -12.95 10.68
N ASN A 80 2.59 -12.69 11.55
CA ASN A 80 3.00 -13.55 12.67
C ASN A 80 3.81 -14.82 12.35
N ASP A 81 4.63 -14.86 11.29
CA ASP A 81 5.65 -15.92 11.20
C ASP A 81 6.80 -15.63 12.18
N THR A 82 6.68 -16.23 13.37
CA THR A 82 7.63 -16.40 14.50
C THR A 82 8.25 -15.17 15.14
#